data_AF-A0A2I0QJA9-F1
#
_entry.id   AF-A0A2I0QJA9-F1
#
_cell.length_a   1.000
_cell.length_b   1.000
_cell.length_c   1.000
_cell.angle_alpha   90.00
_cell.angle_beta   90.00
_cell.angle_gamma   90.00
#
_symmetry.space_group_name_H-M   'P 1'
#
loop_
_entity.id
_entity.type
_entity.pdbx_description
1 polymer ?
#
loop_
_entity_poly.entity_id
_entity_poly.type
_entity_poly.pdbx_seq_one_letter_code
_entity_poly.pdbx_strand_id
1 'polypeptide(L)'
;CTRHTKSKYYGNLNIVSWQVDEGLSVRALFDIRDFTKAIAFLRGSNEATIADLKAVAPYVIWHRVTPNETVYNAPPYYGADKLKFISDLVEKSLNTTLTERAEINTIFAQANDGMISPVEGIRKLANFEDPLCRLDLIKFLENKKK
;
A
#
# COMPACT_ATOMS: atom_id res chain seq x y z
N CYS A 1 -8.39 -11.81 18.13
CA CYS A 1 -7.31 -11.72 19.14
C CYS A 1 -6.24 -12.74 18.79
N THR A 2 -5.35 -12.42 17.85
CA THR A 2 -4.27 -13.30 17.40
C THR A 2 -2.96 -12.62 17.73
N ARG A 3 -2.14 -13.35 18.50
CA ARG A 3 -0.88 -12.95 19.11
C ARG A 3 0.03 -12.21 18.13
N HIS A 4 0.35 -10.97 18.46
CA HIS A 4 1.43 -10.20 17.86
C HIS A 4 2.76 -10.90 18.18
N THR A 5 3.22 -11.79 17.31
CA THR A 5 4.65 -12.05 17.19
C THR A 5 5.28 -10.70 16.83
N LYS A 6 6.21 -10.22 17.67
CA LYS A 6 6.95 -8.96 17.47
C LYS A 6 7.74 -9.05 16.17
N SER A 7 7.07 -8.76 15.09
CA SER A 7 7.67 -8.62 13.77
C SER A 7 8.47 -7.31 13.77
N LYS A 8 9.59 -7.25 13.03
CA LYS A 8 10.42 -6.04 12.83
C LYS A 8 9.62 -4.81 12.34
N TYR A 9 8.35 -5.02 11.98
CA TYR A 9 7.38 -4.01 11.56
C TYR A 9 6.63 -3.33 12.71
N TYR A 10 6.66 -3.89 13.93
CA TYR A 10 6.01 -3.30 15.10
C TYR A 10 6.96 -2.31 15.79
N GLY A 11 6.53 -1.05 15.95
CA GLY A 11 7.36 0.02 16.55
C GLY A 11 8.27 0.74 15.55
N ASN A 12 8.16 0.45 14.25
CA ASN A 12 8.93 1.14 13.23
C ASN A 12 8.10 2.25 12.60
N LEU A 13 8.47 3.50 12.94
CA LEU A 13 7.85 4.72 12.42
C LEU A 13 7.93 4.85 10.90
N ASN A 14 8.79 4.08 10.23
CA ASN A 14 8.90 4.14 8.78
C ASN A 14 7.85 3.32 8.03
N ILE A 15 7.09 2.46 8.72
CA ILE A 15 6.19 1.52 8.07
C ILE A 15 4.76 2.07 8.08
N VAL A 16 4.24 2.33 6.87
CA VAL A 16 2.90 2.91 6.62
C VAL A 16 1.81 2.19 7.41
N SER A 17 1.81 0.85 7.40
CA SER A 17 0.78 0.05 8.08
C SER A 17 0.86 0.07 9.62
N TRP A 18 1.95 0.56 10.20
CA TRP A 18 2.07 0.74 11.66
C TRP A 18 1.66 2.13 12.12
N GLN A 19 1.57 3.11 11.20
CA GLN A 19 1.18 4.48 11.52
C GLN A 19 -0.34 4.65 11.71
N VAL A 20 -1.11 3.59 11.49
CA VAL A 20 -2.58 3.58 11.55
C VAL A 20 -3.05 2.38 12.35
N ASP A 21 -4.07 2.57 13.18
CA ASP A 21 -4.52 1.52 14.10
C ASP A 21 -5.50 0.52 13.43
N GLU A 22 -6.10 0.93 12.31
CA GLU A 22 -7.13 0.18 11.59
C GLU A 22 -6.78 -0.05 10.12
N GLY A 23 -7.22 -1.20 9.60
CA GLY A 23 -7.07 -1.54 8.19
C GLY A 23 -8.20 -0.97 7.33
N LEU A 24 -7.86 -0.49 6.13
CA LEU A 24 -8.84 -0.06 5.14
C LEU A 24 -9.61 -1.25 4.57
N SER A 25 -10.93 -1.09 4.43
CA SER A 25 -11.78 -2.09 3.79
C SER A 25 -11.77 -1.99 2.26
N VAL A 26 -12.24 -3.04 1.59
CA VAL A 26 -12.45 -3.05 0.13
C VAL A 26 -13.41 -1.95 -0.37
N ARG A 27 -14.28 -1.40 0.50
CA ARG A 27 -15.15 -0.27 0.13
C ARG A 27 -14.33 1.00 -0.14
N ALA A 28 -13.31 1.25 0.67
CA ALA A 28 -12.41 2.38 0.45
C ALA A 28 -11.67 2.25 -0.90
N LEU A 29 -11.29 1.04 -1.30
CA LEU A 29 -10.70 0.80 -2.62
C LEU A 29 -11.67 1.17 -3.76
N PHE A 30 -12.93 0.75 -3.67
CA PHE A 30 -13.92 1.08 -4.70
C PHE A 30 -14.20 2.59 -4.76
N ASP A 31 -14.33 3.26 -3.62
CA ASP A 31 -14.55 4.71 -3.59
C ASP A 31 -13.36 5.46 -4.19
N ILE A 32 -12.13 5.12 -3.81
CA ILE A 32 -10.92 5.72 -4.39
C ILE A 32 -10.91 5.54 -5.91
N ARG A 33 -11.20 4.33 -6.40
CA ARG A 33 -11.23 4.04 -7.85
C ARG A 33 -12.28 4.88 -8.56
N ASP A 34 -13.49 4.95 -8.02
CA ASP A 34 -14.62 5.60 -8.68
C ASP A 34 -14.45 7.12 -8.68
N PHE A 35 -13.96 7.72 -7.58
CA PHE A 35 -13.61 9.13 -7.53
C PHE A 35 -12.43 9.49 -8.43
N THR A 36 -11.41 8.63 -8.51
CA THR A 36 -10.26 8.87 -9.40
C THR A 36 -10.70 8.91 -10.87
N LYS A 37 -11.59 8.00 -11.27
CA LYS A 37 -12.19 8.01 -12.62
C LYS A 37 -13.06 9.26 -12.84
N ALA A 38 -13.84 9.67 -11.85
CA ALA A 38 -14.66 10.87 -11.94
C ALA A 38 -13.79 12.13 -12.13
N ILE A 39 -12.68 12.27 -11.39
CA ILE A 39 -11.74 13.38 -11.58
C ILE A 39 -11.11 13.37 -12.97
N ALA A 40 -10.69 12.20 -13.46
CA ALA A 40 -10.16 12.07 -14.82
C ALA A 40 -11.19 12.51 -15.88
N PHE A 41 -12.44 12.10 -15.71
CA PHE A 41 -13.54 12.50 -16.58
C PHE A 41 -13.80 14.02 -16.54
N LEU A 42 -13.81 14.64 -15.36
CA LEU A 42 -13.98 16.08 -15.20
C LEU A 42 -12.83 16.89 -15.83
N ARG A 43 -11.63 16.32 -15.87
CA ARG A 43 -10.47 16.88 -16.58
C ARG A 43 -10.55 16.69 -18.11
N GLY A 44 -11.55 15.98 -18.62
CA GLY A 44 -11.68 15.66 -20.05
C GLY A 44 -10.73 14.56 -20.52
N SER A 45 -10.18 13.76 -19.60
CA SER A 45 -9.30 12.64 -19.89
C SER A 45 -10.06 11.32 -19.87
N ASN A 46 -9.80 10.45 -20.84
CA ASN A 46 -10.33 9.08 -20.85
C ASN A 46 -9.59 8.14 -19.90
N GLU A 47 -8.42 8.55 -19.42
CA GLU A 47 -7.58 7.75 -18.53
C GLU A 47 -7.27 8.49 -17.24
N ALA A 48 -7.34 7.73 -16.14
CA ALA A 48 -6.94 8.17 -14.81
C ALA A 48 -5.43 8.04 -14.63
N THR A 49 -4.83 9.07 -14.05
CA THR A 49 -3.39 9.15 -13.80
C THR A 49 -3.07 8.97 -12.32
N ILE A 50 -1.79 8.73 -12.00
CA ILE A 50 -1.31 8.72 -10.62
C ILE A 50 -1.53 10.08 -9.93
N ALA A 51 -1.49 11.19 -10.68
CA ALA A 51 -1.78 12.51 -10.14
C ALA A 51 -3.25 12.63 -9.68
N ASP A 52 -4.18 12.09 -10.47
CA ASP A 52 -5.60 12.05 -10.10
C ASP A 52 -5.80 11.21 -8.81
N LEU A 53 -5.11 10.07 -8.71
CA LEU A 53 -5.14 9.23 -7.50
C LEU A 53 -4.55 9.95 -6.28
N LYS A 54 -3.40 10.62 -6.43
CA LYS A 54 -2.74 11.40 -5.37
C LYS A 54 -3.64 12.51 -4.84
N ALA A 55 -4.42 13.15 -5.72
CA ALA A 55 -5.34 14.20 -5.32
C ALA A 55 -6.55 13.67 -4.53
N VAL A 56 -7.09 12.50 -4.89
CA VAL A 56 -8.33 11.95 -4.31
C VAL A 56 -8.10 11.16 -3.04
N ALA A 57 -7.07 10.31 -3.01
CA ALA A 57 -6.89 9.31 -1.97
C ALA A 57 -6.85 9.87 -0.53
N PRO A 58 -6.19 11.01 -0.24
CA PRO A 58 -6.16 11.55 1.11
C PRO A 58 -7.55 11.89 1.66
N TYR A 59 -8.44 12.45 0.84
CA TYR A 59 -9.79 12.85 1.26
C TYR A 59 -10.70 11.65 1.54
N VAL A 60 -10.56 10.59 0.75
CA VAL A 60 -11.33 9.36 0.96
C VAL A 60 -10.85 8.60 2.19
N ILE A 61 -9.55 8.59 2.46
CA ILE A 61 -8.94 7.84 3.56
C ILE A 61 -9.06 8.60 4.89
N TRP A 62 -9.02 9.93 4.87
CA TRP A 62 -8.96 10.79 6.05
C TRP A 62 -10.05 10.52 7.10
N HIS A 63 -11.27 10.25 6.66
CA HIS A 63 -12.40 10.00 7.55
C HIS A 63 -12.59 8.51 7.92
N ARG A 64 -11.76 7.61 7.38
CA ARG A 64 -11.91 6.15 7.52
C ARG A 64 -10.80 5.48 8.30
N VAL A 65 -9.79 6.23 8.70
CA VAL A 65 -8.62 5.71 9.39
C VAL A 65 -8.35 6.52 10.64
N THR A 66 -8.01 5.82 11.72
CA THR A 66 -7.52 6.41 12.96
C THR A 66 -6.00 6.35 12.97
N PRO A 67 -5.30 7.50 12.98
CA PRO A 67 -3.85 7.55 13.11
C PRO A 67 -3.41 6.97 14.44
N ASN A 68 -2.27 6.29 14.45
CA ASN A 68 -1.65 5.88 15.70
C ASN A 68 -1.26 7.13 16.50
N GLU A 69 -1.77 7.24 17.73
CA GLU A 69 -1.57 8.43 18.57
C GLU A 69 -0.09 8.75 18.82
N THR A 70 0.77 7.74 18.93
CA THR A 70 2.20 7.94 19.17
C THR A 70 2.86 8.69 18.02
N VAL A 71 2.49 8.35 16.78
CA VAL A 71 3.06 8.96 15.57
C VAL A 71 2.40 10.31 15.29
N TYR A 72 1.10 10.39 15.48
CA TYR A 72 0.32 11.59 15.19
C TYR A 72 0.60 12.73 16.16
N ASN A 73 0.85 12.43 17.44
CA ASN A 73 1.20 13.45 18.44
C ASN A 73 2.68 13.89 18.36
N ALA A 74 3.52 13.17 17.62
CA ALA A 74 4.91 13.54 17.39
C ALA A 74 5.04 14.65 16.31
N PRO A 75 6.18 15.37 16.25
CA PRO A 75 6.50 16.23 15.12
C PRO A 75 6.48 15.42 13.81
N PRO A 76 5.99 15.98 12.68
CA PRO A 76 5.60 17.38 12.46
C PRO A 76 4.11 17.72 12.72
N TYR A 77 3.30 16.76 13.17
CA TYR A 77 1.84 16.92 13.22
C TYR A 77 1.34 17.45 14.58
N TYR A 78 2.02 17.10 15.68
CA TYR A 78 1.69 17.59 17.03
C TYR A 78 0.23 17.35 17.44
N GLY A 79 -0.41 16.30 16.94
CA GLY A 79 -1.82 16.00 17.18
C GLY A 79 -2.80 16.90 16.41
N ALA A 80 -2.27 17.80 15.57
CA ALA A 80 -3.03 18.68 14.70
C ALA A 80 -2.92 18.23 13.22
N ASP A 81 -3.92 18.60 12.43
CA ASP A 81 -3.92 18.40 10.97
C ASP A 81 -3.84 16.92 10.52
N LYS A 82 -4.86 16.16 10.89
CA LYS A 82 -5.07 14.78 10.43
C LYS A 82 -5.05 14.64 8.91
N LEU A 83 -5.52 15.64 8.16
CA LEU A 83 -5.55 15.55 6.70
C LEU A 83 -4.13 15.55 6.13
N LYS A 84 -3.26 16.44 6.63
CA LYS A 84 -1.85 16.47 6.26
C LYS A 84 -1.14 15.15 6.60
N PHE A 85 -1.36 14.62 7.81
CA PHE A 85 -0.84 13.30 8.20
C PHE A 85 -1.21 12.20 7.19
N ILE A 86 -2.49 12.16 6.80
CA ILE A 86 -2.97 11.15 5.84
C ILE A 86 -2.42 11.41 4.43
N SER A 87 -2.27 12.67 4.02
CA SER A 87 -1.65 13.03 2.74
C SER A 87 -0.21 12.52 2.67
N ASP A 88 0.59 12.78 3.69
CA ASP A 88 1.98 12.34 3.78
C ASP A 88 2.08 10.80 3.81
N LEU A 89 1.14 10.13 4.50
CA LEU A 89 1.03 8.67 4.53
C LEU A 89 0.74 8.09 3.13
N VAL A 90 -0.22 8.68 2.41
CA VAL A 90 -0.56 8.27 1.04
C VAL A 90 0.62 8.46 0.10
N GLU A 91 1.31 9.60 0.18
CA GLU A 91 2.49 9.87 -0.64
C GLU A 91 3.59 8.85 -0.36
N LYS A 92 3.89 8.58 0.90
CA LYS A 92 4.86 7.55 1.30
C LYS A 92 4.47 6.18 0.75
N SER A 93 3.21 5.78 0.88
CA SER A 93 2.73 4.49 0.38
C SER A 93 2.86 4.37 -1.15
N LEU A 94 2.59 5.45 -1.88
CA LEU A 94 2.73 5.47 -3.33
C LEU A 94 4.20 5.38 -3.73
N ASN A 95 5.08 6.14 -3.08
CA ASN A 95 6.51 6.14 -3.38
C ASN A 95 7.15 4.77 -3.09
N THR A 96 6.80 4.13 -1.97
CA THR A 96 7.22 2.74 -1.70
C THR A 96 6.73 1.77 -2.78
N THR A 97 5.51 1.93 -3.27
CA THR A 97 4.94 1.02 -4.28
C THR A 97 5.56 1.22 -5.66
N LEU A 98 5.75 2.47 -6.08
CA LEU A 98 6.24 2.83 -7.41
C LEU A 98 7.77 2.69 -7.53
N THR A 99 8.50 2.90 -6.44
CA THR A 99 9.97 2.91 -6.45
C THR A 99 10.52 1.65 -5.79
N GLU A 100 10.30 1.49 -4.49
CA GLU A 100 10.95 0.44 -3.69
C GLU A 100 10.47 -0.97 -4.07
N ARG A 101 9.22 -1.10 -4.53
CA ARG A 101 8.60 -2.38 -4.93
C ARG A 101 8.53 -2.60 -6.44
N ALA A 102 9.11 -1.72 -7.25
CA ALA A 102 9.06 -1.84 -8.72
C ALA A 102 9.61 -3.19 -9.21
N GLU A 103 10.76 -3.61 -8.68
CA GLU A 103 11.40 -4.87 -9.03
C GLU A 103 10.58 -6.08 -8.56
N ILE A 104 10.07 -6.03 -7.32
CA ILE A 104 9.19 -7.05 -6.75
C ILE A 104 7.94 -7.25 -7.62
N ASN A 105 7.28 -6.15 -7.99
CA ASN A 105 6.08 -6.17 -8.82
C ASN A 105 6.36 -6.74 -10.21
N THR A 106 7.52 -6.40 -10.79
CA THR A 106 7.95 -6.92 -12.10
C THR A 106 8.17 -8.42 -12.06
N ILE A 107 8.90 -8.93 -11.05
CA ILE A 107 9.15 -10.37 -10.89
C ILE A 107 7.83 -11.12 -10.69
N PHE A 108 6.94 -10.59 -9.85
CA PHE A 108 5.63 -11.20 -9.61
C PHE A 108 4.77 -11.22 -10.87
N ALA A 109 4.71 -10.13 -11.63
CA ALA A 109 3.98 -10.06 -12.89
C ALA A 109 4.51 -11.10 -13.91
N GLN A 110 5.84 -11.17 -14.08
CA GLN A 110 6.47 -12.17 -14.95
C GLN A 110 6.13 -13.61 -14.54
N ALA A 111 6.15 -13.91 -13.23
CA ALA A 111 5.79 -15.23 -12.73
C ALA A 111 4.29 -15.53 -12.87
N ASN A 112 3.44 -14.53 -12.71
CA ASN A 112 2.00 -14.67 -12.87
C ASN A 112 1.61 -14.86 -14.34
N ASP A 113 2.24 -14.15 -15.26
CA ASP A 113 1.94 -14.21 -16.69
C ASP A 113 2.61 -15.41 -17.39
N GLY A 114 3.42 -16.18 -16.66
CA GLY A 114 4.08 -17.38 -17.16
C GLY A 114 5.37 -17.12 -17.95
N MET A 115 5.89 -15.89 -17.93
CA MET A 115 7.17 -15.53 -18.53
C MET A 115 8.36 -16.17 -17.81
N ILE A 116 8.23 -16.38 -16.49
CA ILE A 116 9.16 -17.17 -15.68
C ILE A 116 8.39 -18.25 -14.91
N SER A 117 9.05 -19.35 -14.55
CA SER A 117 8.39 -20.40 -13.78
C SER A 117 8.02 -19.92 -12.37
N PRO A 118 6.91 -20.40 -11.77
CA PRO A 118 6.55 -20.05 -10.39
C PRO A 118 7.65 -20.40 -9.37
N VAL A 119 8.44 -21.45 -9.62
CA VAL A 119 9.58 -21.82 -8.78
C VAL A 119 10.67 -20.75 -8.82
N GLU A 120 11.00 -20.27 -10.02
CA GLU A 120 11.99 -19.22 -10.21
C GLU A 120 11.51 -17.87 -9.64
N GLY A 121 10.23 -17.54 -9.85
CA GLY A 121 9.60 -16.36 -9.26
C GLY A 121 9.68 -16.36 -7.74
N ILE A 122 9.33 -17.48 -7.09
CA ILE A 122 9.46 -17.62 -5.63
C ILE A 122 10.92 -17.46 -5.18
N ARG A 123 11.89 -18.07 -5.88
CA ARG A 123 13.31 -17.94 -5.53
C ARG A 123 13.78 -16.48 -5.60
N LYS A 124 13.38 -15.75 -6.64
CA LYS A 124 13.71 -14.33 -6.81
C LYS A 124 13.05 -13.47 -5.74
N LEU A 125 11.76 -13.70 -5.46
CA LEU A 125 11.01 -12.97 -4.42
C LEU A 125 11.52 -13.24 -3.00
N ALA A 126 12.06 -14.43 -2.73
CA ALA A 126 12.59 -14.81 -1.42
C ALA A 126 13.83 -13.99 -1.01
N ASN A 127 14.54 -13.39 -1.96
CA ASN A 127 15.69 -12.52 -1.71
C ASN A 127 15.28 -11.16 -1.11
N PHE A 128 14.01 -10.78 -1.20
CA PHE A 128 13.50 -9.53 -0.66
C PHE A 128 13.01 -9.73 0.78
N GLU A 129 13.35 -8.80 1.67
CA GLU A 129 12.87 -8.81 3.06
C GLU A 129 11.42 -8.28 3.21
N ASP A 130 10.81 -7.74 2.15
CA ASP A 130 9.49 -7.10 2.20
C ASP A 130 8.38 -8.08 2.66
N PRO A 131 7.50 -7.68 3.60
CA PRO A 131 6.35 -8.48 4.04
C PRO A 131 5.47 -8.97 2.90
N LEU A 132 5.24 -8.13 1.89
CA LEU A 132 4.38 -8.42 0.75
C LEU A 132 4.88 -9.67 0.03
N CYS A 133 6.20 -9.81 -0.15
CA CYS A 133 6.81 -10.99 -0.76
C CYS A 133 6.52 -12.25 0.07
N ARG A 134 6.81 -12.21 1.38
CA ARG A 134 6.73 -13.40 2.26
C ARG A 134 5.30 -13.81 2.61
N LEU A 135 4.41 -12.85 2.80
CA LEU A 135 3.07 -13.09 3.32
C LEU A 135 2.06 -13.34 2.20
N ASP A 136 2.20 -12.66 1.07
CA ASP A 136 1.18 -12.65 0.01
C ASP A 136 1.71 -13.23 -1.31
N LEU A 137 2.74 -12.62 -1.93
CA LEU A 137 3.14 -12.95 -3.31
C LEU A 137 3.67 -14.38 -3.44
N ILE A 138 4.56 -14.81 -2.53
CA ILE A 138 5.10 -16.18 -2.54
C ILE A 138 3.98 -17.19 -2.33
N LYS A 139 3.10 -16.97 -1.35
CA LYS A 139 1.97 -17.88 -1.07
C LYS A 139 1.01 -17.98 -2.25
N PHE A 140 0.77 -16.87 -2.95
CA PHE A 140 -0.04 -16.85 -4.16
C PHE A 140 0.57 -17.74 -5.25
N LEU A 141 1.87 -17.61 -5.51
CA LEU A 141 2.58 -18.43 -6.50
C LEU A 141 2.68 -19.91 -6.09
N GLU A 142 2.79 -20.20 -4.79
CA GLU A 142 2.74 -21.57 -4.27
C GLU A 142 1.39 -22.23 -4.51
N ASN A 143 0.29 -21.51 -4.29
CA ASN A 143 -1.05 -22.01 -4.54
C ASN A 143 -1.33 -22.25 -6.03
N LYS A 144 -0.70 -21.47 -6.92
CA LYS A 144 -0.81 -21.64 -8.37
C LYS A 144 -0.08 -22.89 -8.91
N LYS A 145 0.82 -23.49 -8.12
CA LYS A 145 1.49 -24.75 -8.49
C LYS A 145 0.63 -26.00 -8.27
N LYS A 146 -0.45 -25.89 -7.48
CA LYS A 146 -1.43 -26.97 -7.29
C LYS A 146 -2.40 -26.99 -8.46
#